data_AF-A0A6B0S4N6-F1
#
_entry.id   AF-A0A6B0S4N6-F1
#
_cell.length_a   1.000
_cell.length_b   1.000
_cell.length_c   1.000
_cell.angle_alpha   90.00
_cell.angle_beta   90.00
_cell.angle_gamma   90.00
#
_symmetry.space_group_name_H-M   'P 1'
#
loop_
_entity.id
_entity.type
_entity.pdbx_description
1 polymer ?
#
loop_
_entity_poly.entity_id
_entity_poly.type
_entity_poly.pdbx_seq_one_letter_code
_entity_poly.pdbx_strand_id
1 'polypeptide(L)' 'MTTLARQDLNFGQVVADVLCEFLEVAVHLILYVREVYPVGIFQKPKKYNVPVQMSCHPELNQYIQDTLKN' A
#
# COMPACT_ATOMS: atom_id res chain seq x y z
N MET A 1 -5.09 -36.53 -14.18
CA MET A 1 -4.05 -35.72 -13.51
C MET A 1 -3.77 -34.52 -14.40
N THR A 2 -4.52 -33.45 -14.18
CA THR A 2 -4.54 -32.28 -15.06
C THR A 2 -3.31 -31.43 -14.76
N THR A 3 -2.38 -31.37 -15.71
CA THR A 3 -1.21 -30.50 -15.66
C THR A 3 -1.69 -29.06 -15.58
N LEU A 4 -1.57 -28.44 -14.41
CA LEU A 4 -1.84 -27.00 -14.24
C LEU A 4 -0.78 -26.27 -15.05
N ALA A 5 -1.15 -25.85 -16.27
CA ALA A 5 -0.36 -24.91 -17.05
C ALA A 5 -0.03 -23.73 -16.13
N ARG A 6 1.27 -23.56 -15.86
CA ARG A 6 1.80 -22.36 -15.23
C ARG A 6 1.20 -21.18 -15.99
N GLN A 7 0.30 -20.46 -15.34
CA GLN A 7 -0.05 -19.13 -15.78
C GLN A 7 1.27 -18.37 -15.86
N ASP A 8 1.68 -17.97 -17.06
CA ASP A 8 2.64 -16.90 -17.29
C ASP A 8 2.03 -15.59 -16.74
N LEU A 9 1.87 -15.54 -15.41
CA LEU A 9 1.72 -14.30 -14.70
C LEU A 9 2.98 -13.53 -15.02
N ASN A 10 2.82 -12.32 -15.55
CA ASN A 10 3.91 -11.39 -15.70
C ASN A 10 4.48 -11.12 -14.30
N PHE A 11 5.42 -11.99 -13.87
CA PHE A 11 5.83 -12.13 -12.47
C PHE A 11 6.37 -10.81 -11.94
N GLY A 12 7.02 -10.04 -12.81
CA GLY A 12 7.45 -8.68 -12.53
C GLY A 12 6.30 -7.73 -12.17
N GLN A 13 5.19 -7.76 -12.91
CA GLN A 13 4.02 -6.94 -12.59
C GLN A 13 3.35 -7.37 -11.28
N VAL A 14 3.15 -8.67 -11.07
CA VAL A 14 2.52 -9.17 -9.83
C VAL A 14 3.36 -8.79 -8.60
N VAL A 15 4.68 -8.95 -8.68
CA VAL A 15 5.58 -8.55 -7.59
C VAL A 15 5.59 -7.04 -7.41
N ALA A 16 5.61 -6.26 -8.49
CA ALA A 16 5.54 -4.80 -8.43
C ALA A 16 4.23 -4.33 -7.77
N ASP A 17 3.08 -4.85 -8.16
CA ASP A 17 1.77 -4.51 -7.57
C ASP A 17 1.74 -4.81 -6.06
N VAL A 18 2.24 -5.98 -5.65
CA VAL A 18 2.30 -6.38 -4.24
C VAL A 18 3.25 -5.47 -3.45
N LEU A 19 4.41 -5.14 -4.02
CA LEU A 19 5.38 -4.24 -3.38
C LEU A 19 4.85 -2.81 -3.30
N CYS A 20 4.21 -2.29 -4.35
CA CYS A 20 3.60 -0.97 -4.33
C CYS A 20 2.48 -0.88 -3.28
N GLU A 21 1.65 -1.93 -3.16
CA GLU A 21 0.62 -1.97 -2.12
C GLU A 21 1.22 -1.97 -0.71
N PHE A 22 2.29 -2.75 -0.50
CA PHE A 22 2.99 -2.79 0.78
C PHE A 22 3.66 -1.45 1.12
N LEU A 23 4.34 -0.84 0.14
CA LEU A 23 5.00 0.45 0.32
C LEU A 23 4.00 1.56 0.61
N GLU A 24 2.83 1.58 -0.03
CA GLU A 24 1.77 2.53 0.27
C GLU A 24 1.40 2.49 1.75
N VAL A 25 1.14 1.30 2.29
CA VAL A 25 0.79 1.11 3.71
C VAL A 25 1.95 1.48 4.63
N ALA A 26 3.18 1.09 4.27
CA ALA A 26 4.37 1.39 5.06
C ALA A 26 4.63 2.90 5.15
N VAL A 27 4.49 3.63 4.05
CA VAL A 27 4.66 5.10 4.01
C VAL A 27 3.63 5.77 4.91
N HIS A 28 2.36 5.40 4.82
CA HIS A 28 1.32 5.94 5.71
C HIS A 28 1.62 5.69 7.19
N LEU A 29 2.09 4.48 7.53
CA LEU A 29 2.46 4.14 8.89
C LEU A 29 3.67 4.95 9.38
N ILE A 30 4.69 5.16 8.53
CA ILE A 30 5.86 5.99 8.84
C ILE A 30 5.42 7.44 9.09
N LEU A 31 4.58 8.02 8.23
CA LEU A 31 4.08 9.38 8.39
C LEU A 31 3.33 9.57 9.72
N TYR A 32 2.56 8.56 10.12
CA TYR A 32 1.87 8.54 11.41
C TYR A 32 2.83 8.42 12.59
N VAL A 33 3.73 7.42 12.59
CA VAL A 33 4.66 7.15 13.71
C VAL A 33 5.66 8.29 13.91
N ARG A 34 6.04 8.96 12.83
CA ARG A 34 6.96 10.10 12.85
C ARG A 34 6.24 11.43 13.08
N GLU A 35 4.92 11.42 13.20
CA GLU A 35 4.08 12.61 13.43
C GLU A 35 4.34 13.73 12.41
N VAL A 36 4.67 13.37 11.17
CA VAL A 36 4.91 14.33 10.07
C VAL A 36 3.62 15.06 9.72
N TYR A 37 2.49 14.37 9.88
CA TYR A 37 1.15 14.90 9.72
C TYR A 37 0.34 14.71 11.01
N PRO A 38 -0.65 15.59 11.27
CA PRO A 38 -1.47 15.49 12.47
C PRO A 38 -2.24 14.18 12.53
N VAL A 39 -2.23 13.49 13.67
CA VAL A 39 -2.87 12.18 13.86
C VAL A 39 -4.36 12.16 13.50
N GLY A 40 -5.04 13.31 13.50
CA GLY A 40 -6.45 13.45 13.13
C GLY A 40 -6.76 13.16 11.66
N ILE A 41 -5.76 13.15 10.77
CA ILE A 41 -5.97 12.79 9.36
C ILE A 41 -5.82 11.28 9.11
N PHE A 42 -5.42 10.50 10.12
CA PHE A 42 -5.22 9.06 9.98
C PHE A 42 -6.40 8.28 10.56
N GLN A 43 -6.84 7.27 9.81
CA GLN A 43 -7.79 6.27 10.25
C GLN A 43 -7.10 4.93 10.45
N LYS A 44 -7.72 4.05 11.24
CA LYS A 44 -7.19 2.71 11.58
C LYS A 44 -7.93 1.59 10.84
N PRO A 45 -7.82 1.44 9.50
CA PRO A 45 -8.36 0.27 8.83
C PRO A 45 -7.54 -0.98 9.14
N LYS A 46 -8.11 -2.15 8.86
CA LYS A 46 -7.37 -3.43 8.87
C LYS A 46 -6.89 -3.75 7.46
N LYS A 47 -5.58 -3.95 7.30
CA LYS A 47 -4.98 -4.47 6.05
C LYS A 47 -4.01 -5.58 6.41
N TYR A 48 -3.94 -6.64 5.60
CA TYR A 48 -3.16 -7.85 5.90
C TYR A 48 -3.47 -8.47 7.28
N ASN A 49 -4.74 -8.40 7.72
CA ASN A 49 -5.19 -8.85 9.04
C ASN A 49 -4.54 -8.13 10.25
N VAL A 50 -3.85 -7.01 10.02
CA VAL A 50 -3.27 -6.16 11.07
C VAL A 50 -3.90 -4.76 11.04
N PRO A 51 -4.03 -4.08 12.19
CA PRO A 51 -4.45 -2.69 12.22
C PRO A 51 -3.34 -1.82 11.62
N VAL A 52 -3.68 -1.02 10.61
CA VAL A 52 -2.75 -0.10 9.95
C VAL A 52 -3.25 1.33 10.10
N GLN A 53 -2.37 2.31 9.99
CA GLN A 53 -2.72 3.72 9.97
C GLN A 53 -2.68 4.20 8.53
N MET A 54 -3.80 4.69 8.00
CA MET A 54 -3.93 5.16 6.63
C MET A 54 -4.45 6.59 6.66
N SER A 55 -3.93 7.45 5.80
CA SER A 55 -4.40 8.83 5.75
C SER A 55 -5.75 8.90 5.02
N CYS A 56 -6.63 9.79 5.48
CA CYS A 56 -7.88 10.12 4.81
C CYS A 56 -7.80 11.42 4.00
N HIS A 57 -6.60 12.00 3.92
CA HIS A 57 -6.41 13.24 3.17
C HIS A 57 -6.26 12.93 1.68
N PRO A 58 -7.17 13.41 0.81
CA PRO A 58 -7.19 13.02 -0.60
C PRO A 58 -5.90 13.41 -1.34
N GLU A 59 -5.35 14.61 -1.08
CA GLU A 59 -4.12 15.06 -1.75
C GLU A 59 -2.89 14.26 -1.32
N LEU A 60 -2.84 13.80 -0.06
CA LEU A 60 -1.71 13.01 0.45
C LEU A 60 -1.75 11.59 -0.14
N ASN A 61 -2.94 10.98 -0.14
CA ASN A 61 -3.15 9.68 -0.76
C ASN A 61 -2.81 9.71 -2.26
N GLN A 62 -3.25 10.77 -2.96
CA GLN A 62 -2.95 10.96 -4.37
C GLN A 62 -1.43 11.09 -4.60
N TYR A 63 -0.75 11.92 -3.81
CA TYR A 63 0.71 12.07 -3.90
C TYR A 63 1.47 10.75 -3.70
N ILE A 64 1.09 9.95 -2.69
CA ILE A 64 1.71 8.65 -2.43
C ILE A 64 1.43 7.69 -3.59
N GLN A 65 0.21 7.66 -4.12
CA GLN A 65 -0.14 6.82 -5.26
C GLN A 65 0.61 7.21 -6.53
N ASP A 66 0.72 8.50 -6.83
CA ASP A 66 1.46 8.98 -7.99
C ASP A 66 2.97 8.70 -7.85
N THR A 67 3.50 8.74 -6.63
CA THR A 67 4.92 8.41 -6.37
C THR A 67 5.21 6.91 -6.55
N LEU A 68 4.26 6.04 -6.22
CA LEU A 68 4.43 4.58 -6.32
C LEU A 68 4.07 4.00 -7.70
N LYS A 69 3.29 4.74 -8.51
CA LYS A 69 2.88 4.35 -9.86
C LYS A 69 3.72 4.98 -10.97
N ASN A 70 4.52 6.01 -10.66
CA ASN A 70 5.47 6.63 -11.60
C ASN A 70 6.72 5.80 -11.84
#